data_AF-A0A392PZ82-F1
#
_entry.id   AF-A0A392PZ82-F1
#
_cell.length_a   1.000
_cell.length_b   1.000
_cell.length_c   1.000
_cell.angle_alpha   90.00
_cell.angle_beta   90.00
_cell.angle_gamma   90.00
#
_symmetry.space_group_name_H-M   'P 1'
#
loop_
_entity.id
_entity.type
_entity.pdbx_description
1 polymer ?
#
loop_
_entity_poly.entity_id
_entity_poly.type
_entity_poly.pdbx_seq_one_letter_code
_entity_poly.pdbx_strand_id
1 'polypeptide(L)'
;MGFKFHLLVEAQGFSGGIWLMWNRLDIKVNLITTDFHFLHVQVQEKNVDPWLLTVVYASPREQERGETWNKLRQLAANINEPWLMVGDFNEIASPEEKKGGAQ
;
A
#
# COMPACT_ATOMS: atom_id res chain seq x y z
N MET A 1 -2.76 6.59 20.56
CA MET A 1 -2.57 7.22 19.24
C MET A 1 -3.80 8.06 18.94
N GLY A 2 -3.65 9.33 18.55
CA GLY A 2 -4.75 10.29 18.36
C GLY A 2 -5.46 10.18 17.01
N PHE A 3 -5.62 8.96 16.48
CA PHE A 3 -6.32 8.69 15.23
C PHE A 3 -7.74 8.21 15.51
N LYS A 4 -8.74 8.76 14.80
CA LYS A 4 -10.15 8.42 14.98
C LYS A 4 -10.55 7.16 14.21
N PHE A 5 -9.91 6.92 13.06
CA PHE A 5 -10.24 5.80 12.18
C PHE A 5 -8.98 5.06 11.76
N HIS A 6 -9.14 3.75 11.56
CA HIS A 6 -8.05 2.90 11.10
C HIS A 6 -8.59 1.67 10.34
N LEU A 7 -7.74 1.12 9.48
CA LEU A 7 -7.83 -0.23 8.95
C LEU A 7 -6.51 -0.96 9.26
N LEU A 8 -6.64 -2.24 9.61
CA LEU A 8 -5.53 -3.10 9.97
C LEU A 8 -5.49 -4.31 9.05
N VAL A 9 -4.35 -4.53 8.41
CA VAL A 9 -3.95 -5.84 7.93
C VAL A 9 -3.14 -6.48 9.05
N GLU A 10 -3.58 -7.62 9.55
CA GLU A 10 -2.92 -8.30 10.66
C GLU A 10 -1.52 -8.79 10.27
N ALA A 11 -0.59 -8.70 11.21
CA ALA A 11 0.72 -9.32 11.07
C ALA A 11 0.58 -10.85 11.16
N GLN A 12 1.47 -11.59 10.49
CA GLN A 12 1.60 -13.03 10.67
C GLN A 12 2.81 -13.30 11.57
N GLY A 13 2.55 -13.63 12.83
CA GLY A 13 3.60 -13.78 13.83
C GLY A 13 4.24 -12.43 14.16
N PHE A 14 5.57 -12.33 13.97
CA PHE A 14 6.35 -11.12 14.27
C PHE A 14 6.64 -10.24 13.04
N SER A 15 6.04 -10.53 11.88
CA SER A 15 6.34 -9.84 10.63
C SER A 15 5.08 -9.36 9.92
N GLY A 16 5.24 -8.24 9.22
CA GLY A 16 4.19 -7.59 8.45
C GLY A 16 3.24 -6.76 9.30
N GLY A 17 2.04 -6.61 8.79
CA GLY A 17 1.02 -5.75 9.35
C GLY A 17 1.03 -4.36 8.73
N ILE A 18 -0.12 -3.93 8.21
CA ILE A 18 -0.28 -2.62 7.57
C ILE A 18 -1.37 -1.86 8.31
N TRP A 19 -1.01 -0.71 8.87
CA TRP A 19 -1.95 0.21 9.50
C TRP A 19 -2.22 1.39 8.56
N LEU A 20 -3.47 1.54 8.14
CA LEU A 20 -3.94 2.75 7.49
C LEU A 20 -4.74 3.55 8.50
N MET A 21 -4.29 4.74 8.87
CA MET A 21 -4.91 5.57 9.91
C MET A 21 -5.24 6.97 9.38
N TRP A 22 -6.38 7.51 9.79
CA TRP A 22 -6.78 8.86 9.41
C TRP A 22 -7.69 9.53 10.45
N ASN A 23 -7.85 10.85 10.33
CA ASN A 23 -8.59 11.68 11.28
C ASN A 23 -9.74 12.48 10.67
N ARG A 24 -9.71 12.68 9.36
CA ARG A 24 -10.72 13.45 8.64
C ARG A 24 -12.04 12.67 8.63
N LEU A 25 -13.11 13.30 9.15
CA LEU A 25 -14.45 12.71 9.25
C LEU A 25 -15.15 12.60 7.88
N ASP A 26 -14.72 13.41 6.92
CA ASP A 26 -15.26 13.44 5.57
C ASP A 26 -14.60 12.42 4.63
N ILE A 27 -13.62 11.65 5.13
CA ILE A 27 -12.99 10.54 4.40
C ILE A 27 -13.67 9.23 4.81
N LYS A 28 -14.18 8.51 3.81
CA LYS A 28 -14.62 7.12 3.93
C LYS A 28 -13.63 6.23 3.19
N VAL A 29 -13.18 5.18 3.86
CA VAL A 29 -12.28 4.18 3.29
C VAL A 29 -13.01 2.85 3.23
N ASN A 30 -13.14 2.29 2.03
CA ASN A 30 -13.76 0.99 1.80
C ASN A 30 -12.67 -0.01 1.39
N LEU A 31 -12.50 -1.08 2.17
CA LEU A 31 -11.59 -2.15 1.83
C LEU A 31 -12.07 -2.88 0.57
N ILE A 32 -11.21 -2.96 -0.46
CA ILE A 32 -11.48 -3.74 -1.67
C ILE A 32 -10.81 -5.11 -1.52
N THR A 33 -9.50 -5.11 -1.27
CA THR A 33 -8.73 -6.33 -1.09
C THR A 33 -7.47 -6.06 -0.27
N THR A 34 -6.94 -7.12 0.33
CA THR A 34 -5.72 -7.08 1.12
C THR A 34 -4.93 -8.34 0.85
N ASP A 35 -3.61 -8.19 0.89
CA ASP A 35 -2.64 -9.26 0.93
C ASP A 35 -1.67 -9.01 2.08
N PHE A 36 -0.77 -9.96 2.34
CA PHE A 36 0.23 -9.81 3.39
C PHE A 36 1.15 -8.58 3.16
N HIS A 37 1.40 -8.23 1.90
CA HIS A 37 2.31 -7.15 1.52
C HIS A 37 1.60 -5.89 1.00
N PHE A 38 0.27 -5.86 0.90
CA PHE A 38 -0.43 -4.65 0.50
C PHE A 38 -1.88 -4.57 0.99
N LEU A 39 -2.37 -3.35 1.09
CA LEU A 39 -3.75 -2.99 1.38
C LEU A 39 -4.29 -2.17 0.22
N HIS A 40 -5.40 -2.58 -0.38
CA HIS A 40 -6.05 -1.86 -1.47
C HIS A 40 -7.48 -1.43 -1.08
N VAL A 41 -7.74 -0.13 -1.17
CA VAL A 41 -8.97 0.49 -0.69
C VAL A 41 -9.49 1.50 -1.71
N GLN A 42 -10.80 1.71 -1.71
CA GLN A 42 -11.41 2.89 -2.31
C GLN A 42 -11.50 3.98 -1.25
N VAL A 43 -11.09 5.20 -1.62
CA VAL A 43 -11.21 6.40 -0.81
C VAL A 43 -12.30 7.28 -1.40
N GLN A 44 -13.23 7.72 -0.56
CA GLN A 44 -14.25 8.68 -0.90
C GLN A 44 -14.12 9.89 0.03
N GLU A 45 -14.04 11.08 -0.55
CA GLU A 45 -13.95 12.34 0.19
C GLU A 45 -15.06 13.29 -0.25
N LYS A 46 -15.39 14.27 0.58
CA LYS A 46 -16.36 15.29 0.20
C LYS A 46 -15.82 16.13 -0.96
N ASN A 47 -16.60 16.24 -2.04
CA ASN A 47 -16.30 17.02 -3.25
C ASN A 47 -15.07 16.54 -4.05
N VAL A 48 -14.65 15.29 -3.87
CA VAL A 48 -13.58 14.66 -4.68
C VAL A 48 -14.15 13.38 -5.25
N ASP A 49 -13.88 13.10 -6.53
CA ASP A 49 -14.28 11.83 -7.14
C ASP A 49 -13.61 10.65 -6.41
N PRO A 50 -14.30 9.49 -6.30
CA PRO A 50 -13.70 8.32 -5.69
C PRO A 50 -12.39 7.94 -6.36
N TRP A 51 -11.39 7.59 -5.55
CA TRP A 51 -10.07 7.21 -6.02
C TRP A 51 -9.58 5.97 -5.26
N LEU A 52 -8.57 5.31 -5.81
CA LEU A 52 -8.03 4.08 -5.27
C LEU A 52 -6.71 4.36 -4.56
N LEU A 53 -6.53 3.76 -3.38
CA LEU A 53 -5.29 3.79 -2.64
C LEU A 53 -4.77 2.36 -2.49
N THR A 54 -3.52 2.14 -2.87
CA THR A 54 -2.77 0.92 -2.52
C THR A 54 -1.62 1.29 -1.60
N VAL A 55 -1.65 0.78 -0.37
CA VAL A 55 -0.53 0.87 0.57
C VAL A 55 0.28 -0.41 0.48
N VAL A 56 1.56 -0.31 0.15
CA VAL A 56 2.47 -1.45 -0.04
C VAL A 56 3.49 -1.51 1.11
N TYR A 57 3.71 -2.70 1.62
CA TYR A 57 4.82 -3.04 2.49
C TYR A 57 5.43 -4.35 1.98
N ALA A 58 6.28 -4.23 0.97
CA ALA A 58 6.84 -5.37 0.27
C ALA A 58 7.95 -6.05 1.09
N SER A 59 8.15 -7.35 0.89
CA SER A 59 9.22 -8.10 1.55
C SER A 59 10.62 -7.65 1.07
N PRO A 60 11.63 -7.64 1.97
CA PRO A 60 13.02 -7.48 1.55
C PRO A 60 13.55 -8.66 0.73
N ARG A 61 12.85 -9.81 0.73
CA ARG A 61 13.21 -11.00 -0.05
C ARG A 61 12.71 -10.84 -1.48
N GLU A 62 13.64 -10.97 -2.43
CA GLU A 62 13.38 -10.75 -3.86
C GLU A 62 12.24 -11.63 -4.43
N GLN A 63 12.15 -12.90 -4.02
CA GLN A 63 11.09 -13.80 -4.49
C GLN A 63 9.69 -13.33 -4.05
N GLU A 64 9.53 -13.04 -2.76
CA GLU A 64 8.25 -12.56 -2.18
C GLU A 64 7.86 -11.19 -2.76
N ARG A 65 8.86 -10.37 -3.11
CA ARG A 65 8.65 -9.10 -3.82
C ARG A 65 8.16 -9.30 -5.25
N GLY A 66 8.73 -10.25 -6.00
CA GLY A 66 8.25 -10.61 -7.33
C GLY A 66 6.79 -11.07 -7.34
N GLU A 67 6.39 -11.84 -6.34
CA GLU A 67 4.99 -12.25 -6.14
C GLU A 67 4.07 -11.06 -5.85
N THR A 68 4.51 -10.14 -4.98
CA THR A 68 3.78 -8.90 -4.67
C THR A 68 3.56 -8.07 -5.93
N TRP A 69 4.60 -7.87 -6.75
CA TRP A 69 4.49 -7.16 -8.02
C TRP A 69 3.57 -7.84 -9.03
N ASN A 70 3.56 -9.18 -9.08
CA ASN A 70 2.62 -9.91 -9.94
C ASN A 70 1.17 -9.62 -9.55
N LYS A 71 0.86 -9.65 -8.26
CA LYS A 71 -0.48 -9.31 -7.74
C LYS A 71 -0.85 -7.86 -8.04
N LEU A 72 0.08 -6.91 -7.84
CA LEU A 72 -0.14 -5.49 -8.15
C LEU A 72 -0.36 -5.24 -9.65
N ARG A 73 0.32 -5.96 -10.54
CA ARG A 73 0.10 -5.89 -12.00
C ARG A 73 -1.28 -6.40 -12.40
N GLN A 74 -1.73 -7.50 -11.81
CA GLN A 74 -3.09 -8.01 -12.03
C GLN A 74 -4.15 -7.04 -11.53
N LEU A 75 -3.89 -6.40 -10.39
CA LEU A 75 -4.75 -5.34 -9.85
C LEU A 75 -4.82 -4.15 -10.82
N ALA A 76 -3.66 -3.66 -11.25
CA ALA A 76 -3.54 -2.53 -12.19
C ALA A 76 -4.31 -2.75 -13.50
N ALA A 77 -4.35 -3.99 -14.01
CA ALA A 77 -5.06 -4.32 -15.24
C ALA A 77 -6.59 -4.10 -15.16
N ASN A 78 -7.14 -3.98 -13.95
CA ASN A 78 -8.58 -3.82 -13.71
C ASN A 78 -8.94 -2.42 -13.18
N ILE A 79 -7.96 -1.52 -13.02
CA ILE A 79 -8.19 -0.17 -12.49
C ILE A 79 -8.45 0.81 -13.64
N ASN A 80 -9.55 1.55 -13.56
CA ASN A 80 -9.92 2.59 -14.51
C ASN A 80 -10.10 3.97 -13.85
N GLU A 81 -9.94 4.04 -12.53
CA GLU A 81 -10.09 5.22 -11.69
C GLU A 81 -8.74 5.85 -11.32
N PRO A 82 -8.72 7.11 -10.84
CA PRO A 82 -7.51 7.70 -10.27
C PRO A 82 -6.93 6.79 -9.18
N TRP A 83 -5.65 6.46 -9.30
CA TRP A 83 -5.00 5.48 -8.45
C TRP A 83 -3.68 6.00 -7.91
N LEU A 84 -3.56 5.96 -6.59
CA LEU A 84 -2.35 6.30 -5.86
C LEU A 84 -1.81 5.04 -5.18
N MET A 85 -0.53 4.76 -5.40
CA MET A 85 0.20 3.70 -4.72
C MET A 85 1.31 4.33 -3.88
N VAL A 86 1.40 3.94 -2.60
CA VAL A 86 2.37 4.47 -1.64
C VAL A 86 2.87 3.37 -0.73
N GLY A 87 4.02 3.58 -0.10
CA GLY A 87 4.53 2.70 0.95
C GLY A 87 6.01 2.38 0.76
N ASP A 88 6.43 1.28 1.38
CA ASP A 88 7.79 0.76 1.28
C ASP A 88 7.80 -0.43 0.31
N PHE A 89 8.41 -0.21 -0.84
CA PHE A 89 8.52 -1.22 -1.89
C PHE A 89 9.73 -2.13 -1.70
N ASN A 90 10.66 -1.80 -0.78
CA ASN A 90 11.94 -2.48 -0.64
C ASN A 90 12.66 -2.67 -2.01
N GLU A 91 12.53 -1.68 -2.90
CA GLU A 91 13.22 -1.58 -4.19
C GLU A 91 13.95 -0.26 -4.32
N ILE A 92 15.03 -0.32 -5.09
CA ILE A 92 15.75 0.84 -5.58
C ILE A 92 14.99 1.30 -6.83
N ALA A 93 14.21 2.37 -6.71
CA ALA A 93 13.38 2.89 -7.80
C ALA A 93 14.23 3.59 -8.88
N SER A 94 15.43 4.05 -8.52
CA SER A 94 16.43 4.62 -9.42
C SER A 94 17.85 4.22 -8.98
N PRO A 95 18.80 3.99 -9.92
CA PRO A 95 20.22 3.82 -9.59
C PRO A 95 20.80 4.92 -8.68
N GLU A 96 20.18 6.09 -8.64
CA GLU A 96 20.58 7.25 -7.83
C GLU A 96 20.28 7.09 -6.33
N GLU A 97 19.42 6.14 -5.93
CA GLU A 97 19.17 5.81 -4.52
C GLU A 97 20.30 4.96 -3.90
N LYS A 98 21.23 4.42 -4.71
CA LYS A 98 22.46 3.79 -4.20
C LYS A 98 23.46 4.84 -3.72
N LYS A 99 23.25 5.36 -2.50
CA LYS A 99 24.33 5.98 -1.72
C LYS A 99 24.79 5.01 -0.62
N GLY A 100 25.87 4.26 -0.88
CA GLY A 100 26.58 3.57 0.20
C GLY A 100 27.10 2.15 -0.05
N GLY A 101 27.22 1.69 -1.29
CA GLY A 101 28.02 0.49 -1.56
C GLY A 101 29.49 0.82 -1.34
N ALA A 102 30.07 0.41 -0.21
CA ALA A 102 31.52 0.42 -0.04
C ALA A 102 32.15 -0.53 -1.07
N GLN A 103 33.12 -0.02 -1.83
CA GLN A 103 34.06 -0.84 -2.61
C GLN A 103 34.94 -1.66 -1.68
#